data_AF-A0A935XKE5-F1
#
_entry.id   AF-A0A935XKE5-F1
#
_cell.length_a   1.000
_cell.length_b   1.000
_cell.length_c   1.000
_cell.angle_alpha   90.00
_cell.angle_beta   90.00
_cell.angle_gamma   90.00
#
_symmetry.space_group_name_H-M   'P 1'
#
loop_
_entity.id
_entity.type
_entity.pdbx_description
1 polymer ?
#
loop_
_entity_poly.entity_id
_entity_poly.type
_entity_poly.pdbx_seq_one_letter_code
_entity_poly.pdbx_strand_id
1 'polypeptide(L)'
;MSLSSTPAVPPAPDRATSPTAVVRFEDRLFDAASALLLVGGVALFFVGRSALTSLSNGTYPPPLGETWVARTDFHANQTKLGGWLIMAGVAIALVSAARHVLHRRRTPR
;
A
#
# COMPACT_ATOMS: atom_id res chain seq x y z
N MET A 1 -20.54 -66.83 7.64
CA MET A 1 -19.57 -65.80 8.08
C MET A 1 -19.36 -64.84 6.93
N SER A 2 -19.90 -63.62 7.01
CA SER A 2 -19.66 -62.56 6.03
C SER A 2 -19.28 -61.30 6.80
N LEU A 3 -18.02 -60.88 6.68
CA LEU A 3 -17.49 -59.66 7.29
C LEU A 3 -17.76 -58.51 6.32
N SER A 4 -18.71 -57.63 6.65
CA SER A 4 -18.94 -56.37 5.95
C SER A 4 -17.90 -55.35 6.41
N SER A 5 -16.88 -55.09 5.60
CA SER A 5 -15.94 -53.99 5.81
C SER A 5 -16.49 -52.70 5.18
N THR A 6 -17.11 -51.86 6.00
CA THR A 6 -17.43 -50.48 5.63
C THR A 6 -16.14 -49.65 5.63
N PRO A 7 -15.79 -48.91 4.55
CA PRO A 7 -14.63 -48.03 4.59
C PRO A 7 -14.95 -46.82 5.48
N ALA A 8 -14.12 -46.62 6.51
CA ALA A 8 -14.22 -45.44 7.38
C ALA A 8 -13.88 -44.19 6.55
N VAL A 9 -14.90 -43.37 6.27
CA VAL A 9 -14.71 -42.03 5.72
C VAL A 9 -13.96 -41.20 6.76
N PRO A 10 -12.79 -40.61 6.45
CA PRO A 10 -12.11 -39.75 7.40
C PRO A 10 -13.00 -38.54 7.71
N PRO A 11 -13.07 -38.10 8.99
CA PRO A 11 -13.84 -36.92 9.34
C PRO A 11 -13.34 -35.72 8.52
N ALA A 12 -14.28 -35.00 7.90
CA ALA A 12 -13.97 -33.78 7.19
C ALA A 12 -13.21 -32.83 8.14
N PRO A 13 -12.13 -32.17 7.69
CA PRO A 13 -11.39 -31.26 8.56
C PRO A 13 -12.36 -30.17 9.03
N ASP A 14 -12.53 -30.11 10.34
CA ASP A 14 -13.37 -29.11 11.00
C ASP A 14 -12.99 -27.73 10.47
N ARG A 15 -13.99 -27.03 9.94
CA ARG A 15 -13.92 -25.66 9.43
C ARG A 15 -13.80 -24.66 10.59
N ALA A 16 -13.09 -25.03 11.65
CA ALA A 16 -12.75 -24.18 12.77
C ALA A 16 -11.66 -23.21 12.33
N THR A 17 -12.07 -21.98 12.03
CA THR A 17 -11.30 -20.75 12.28
C THR A 17 -9.79 -20.92 12.11
N SER A 18 -9.35 -21.19 10.88
CA SER A 18 -7.93 -21.35 10.61
C SER A 18 -7.20 -20.03 10.92
N PRO A 19 -6.17 -20.01 11.79
CA PRO A 19 -5.39 -18.80 12.09
C PRO A 19 -4.72 -18.19 10.84
N THR A 20 -4.68 -18.94 9.74
CA THR A 20 -4.25 -18.48 8.41
C THR A 20 -5.18 -17.45 7.76
N ALA A 21 -6.46 -17.38 8.14
CA ALA A 21 -7.41 -16.44 7.56
C ALA A 21 -7.19 -14.99 8.03
N VAL A 22 -6.84 -14.80 9.31
CA VAL A 22 -6.60 -13.47 9.89
C VAL A 22 -5.30 -12.86 9.36
N VAL A 23 -4.21 -13.65 9.31
CA VAL A 23 -2.91 -13.22 8.76
C VAL A 23 -3.03 -12.77 7.30
N ARG A 24 -3.87 -13.45 6.50
CA ARG A 24 -4.14 -13.06 5.10
C ARG A 24 -4.89 -11.74 4.97
N PHE A 25 -5.68 -11.35 5.97
CA PHE A 25 -6.45 -10.10 5.93
C PHE A 25 -5.57 -8.91 6.32
N GLU A 26 -4.73 -9.06 7.35
CA GLU A 26 -3.76 -8.05 7.77
C GLU A 26 -2.74 -7.74 6.67
N ASP A 27 -2.14 -8.76 6.06
CA ASP A 27 -1.19 -8.59 4.96
C ASP A 27 -1.81 -7.84 3.77
N ARG A 28 -3.07 -8.16 3.43
CA ARG A 28 -3.82 -7.46 2.37
C ARG A 28 -4.08 -5.99 2.72
N LEU A 29 -4.32 -5.69 3.99
CA LEU A 29 -4.52 -4.31 4.44
C LEU A 29 -3.23 -3.51 4.31
N PHE A 30 -2.08 -4.08 4.68
CA PHE A 30 -0.78 -3.44 4.51
C PHE A 30 -0.43 -3.23 3.04
N ASP A 31 -0.68 -4.22 2.18
CA ASP A 31 -0.46 -4.10 0.75
C ASP A 31 -1.35 -3.01 0.14
N ALA A 32 -2.65 -3.00 0.47
CA ALA A 32 -3.59 -1.98 0.02
C ALA A 32 -3.21 -0.58 0.51
N ALA A 33 -2.82 -0.44 1.78
CA ALA A 33 -2.33 0.81 2.34
C ALA A 33 -1.06 1.29 1.63
N SER A 34 -0.10 0.39 1.36
CA SER A 34 1.11 0.72 0.61
C SER A 34 0.78 1.20 -0.81
N ALA A 35 -0.15 0.52 -1.49
CA ALA A 35 -0.57 0.89 -2.83
C ALA A 35 -1.25 2.27 -2.85
N LEU A 36 -2.12 2.56 -1.88
CA LEU A 36 -2.76 3.87 -1.73
C LEU A 36 -1.74 4.97 -1.47
N LEU A 37 -0.76 4.73 -0.59
CA LEU A 37 0.30 5.70 -0.30
C LEU A 37 1.17 5.97 -1.53
N LEU A 38 1.52 4.93 -2.28
CA LEU A 38 2.31 5.06 -3.50
C LEU A 38 1.53 5.81 -4.59
N VAL A 39 0.31 5.36 -4.91
CA VAL A 39 -0.51 6.00 -5.96
C VAL A 39 -0.86 7.43 -5.59
N GLY A 40 -1.32 7.66 -4.35
CA GLY A 40 -1.64 8.98 -3.85
C GLY A 40 -0.42 9.90 -3.77
N GLY A 41 0.72 9.38 -3.29
CA GLY A 41 1.97 10.13 -3.21
C GLY A 41 2.53 10.51 -4.57
N VAL A 42 2.54 9.58 -5.53
CA VAL A 42 2.94 9.83 -6.93
C VAL A 42 2.02 10.87 -7.57
N ALA A 43 0.70 10.70 -7.46
CA ALA A 43 -0.25 11.66 -8.01
C ALA A 43 -0.04 13.06 -7.42
N LEU A 44 0.05 13.18 -6.09
CA LEU A 44 0.27 14.45 -5.42
C LEU A 44 1.59 15.11 -5.80
N PHE A 45 2.66 14.30 -5.92
CA PHE A 45 3.97 14.77 -6.35
C PHE A 45 3.94 15.34 -7.77
N PHE A 46 3.36 14.62 -8.72
CA PHE A 46 3.28 15.07 -10.11
C PHE A 46 2.34 16.26 -10.29
N VAL A 47 1.23 16.32 -9.54
CA VAL A 47 0.34 17.49 -9.53
C VAL A 47 1.11 18.72 -9.06
N GLY A 48 1.79 18.66 -7.91
CA GLY A 48 2.60 19.77 -7.42
C GLY A 48 3.72 20.16 -8.40
N ARG A 49 4.39 19.18 -9.01
CA ARG A 49 5.48 19.42 -9.97
C ARG A 49 4.98 20.08 -11.26
N SER A 50 3.82 19.66 -11.76
CA SER A 50 3.18 20.23 -12.96
C SER A 50 2.72 21.67 -12.70
N ALA A 51 2.17 21.96 -11.52
CA ALA A 51 1.77 23.30 -11.12
C ALA A 51 2.97 24.25 -11.00
N LEU A 52 4.07 23.80 -10.37
CA LEU A 52 5.32 24.57 -10.31
C LEU A 52 5.91 24.87 -11.70
N THR A 53 5.82 23.90 -12.63
CA THR A 53 6.25 24.12 -14.02
C THR A 53 5.36 25.12 -14.74
N SER A 54 4.05 25.07 -14.50
CA SER A 54 3.10 26.02 -15.08
C SER A 54 3.29 27.44 -14.52
N LEU A 55 3.64 27.55 -13.24
CA LEU A 55 4.04 28.81 -12.60
C LEU A 55 5.32 29.37 -13.22
N SER A 56 6.36 28.54 -13.41
CA SER A 56 7.61 29.00 -14.05
C SER A 56 7.41 29.42 -15.50
N ASN A 57 6.46 28.80 -16.21
CA ASN A 57 6.12 29.14 -17.59
C ASN A 57 5.17 30.34 -17.70
N GLY A 58 4.72 30.91 -16.58
CA GLY A 58 3.78 32.03 -16.56
C GLY A 58 2.35 31.70 -17.01
N THR A 59 2.03 30.42 -17.23
CA THR A 59 0.72 29.98 -17.74
C THR A 59 -0.32 29.78 -16.64
N TYR A 60 0.06 30.00 -15.38
CA TYR A 60 -0.80 29.79 -14.21
C TYR A 60 -0.78 31.01 -13.28
N PRO A 61 -1.45 32.12 -13.66
CA PRO A 61 -1.45 33.35 -12.87
C PRO A 61 -2.14 33.16 -11.51
N PRO A 62 -1.64 33.77 -10.43
CA PRO A 62 -2.24 33.70 -9.11
C PRO A 62 -3.66 34.29 -9.13
N PRO A 63 -4.59 33.72 -8.36
CA PRO A 63 -5.89 34.34 -8.12
C PRO A 63 -5.71 35.72 -7.48
N LEU A 64 -6.70 36.60 -7.65
CA LEU A 64 -6.69 37.93 -7.03
C LEU A 64 -6.51 37.81 -5.51
N GLY A 65 -5.48 38.46 -4.97
CA GLY A 65 -5.17 38.48 -3.54
C GLY A 65 -4.12 37.44 -3.08
N GLU A 66 -3.63 36.56 -3.96
CA GLU A 66 -2.58 35.60 -3.62
C GLU A 66 -1.23 35.98 -4.25
N THR A 67 -0.13 35.82 -3.50
CA THR A 67 1.21 36.11 -4.01
C THR A 67 1.80 34.92 -4.77
N TRP A 68 2.67 35.18 -5.75
CA TRP A 68 3.41 34.12 -6.46
C TRP A 68 4.23 33.24 -5.51
N VAL A 69 4.76 33.84 -4.44
CA VAL A 69 5.53 33.14 -3.40
C VAL A 69 4.64 32.16 -2.65
N ALA A 70 3.48 32.60 -2.14
CA ALA A 70 2.55 31.74 -1.42
C ALA A 70 2.12 30.53 -2.24
N ARG A 71 1.87 30.73 -3.54
CA ARG A 71 1.47 29.65 -4.45
C ARG A 71 2.60 28.66 -4.75
N THR A 72 3.82 29.17 -4.90
CA THR A 72 5.00 28.34 -5.08
C THR A 72 5.25 27.49 -3.83
N ASP A 73 5.12 28.09 -2.65
CA ASP A 73 5.28 27.39 -1.36
C ASP A 73 4.22 26.29 -1.18
N PHE A 74 2.96 26.57 -1.56
CA PHE A 74 1.89 25.59 -1.50
C PHE A 74 2.20 24.35 -2.37
N HIS A 75 2.56 24.55 -3.65
CA HIS A 75 2.87 23.44 -4.54
C HIS A 75 4.21 22.75 -4.20
N ALA A 76 5.19 23.48 -3.65
CA ALA A 76 6.40 22.89 -3.10
C ALA A 76 6.12 22.03 -1.86
N ASN A 77 5.14 22.41 -1.04
CA ASN A 77 4.71 21.57 0.07
C ASN A 77 3.95 20.33 -0.42
N GLN A 78 3.13 20.45 -1.47
CA GLN A 78 2.48 19.30 -2.11
C GLN A 78 3.49 18.27 -2.63
N THR A 79 4.57 18.71 -3.31
CA THR A 79 5.61 17.79 -3.77
C THR A 79 6.35 17.14 -2.62
N LYS A 80 6.67 17.88 -1.54
CA LYS A 80 7.27 17.32 -0.33
C LYS A 80 6.38 16.26 0.31
N LEU A 81 5.09 16.55 0.50
CA LEU A 81 4.12 15.60 1.05
C LEU A 81 3.98 14.37 0.16
N GLY A 82 3.88 14.55 -1.16
CA GLY A 82 3.87 13.44 -2.12
C GLY A 82 5.10 12.55 -1.99
N GLY A 83 6.30 13.16 -1.89
CA GLY A 83 7.54 12.45 -1.64
C GLY A 83 7.54 11.64 -0.35
N TRP A 84 7.06 12.22 0.75
CA TRP A 84 6.93 11.50 2.04
C TRP A 84 5.98 10.31 1.96
N LEU A 85 4.84 10.46 1.29
CA LEU A 85 3.87 9.37 1.09
C LEU A 85 4.48 8.22 0.27
N ILE A 86 5.24 8.54 -0.78
CA ILE A 86 5.96 7.54 -1.58
C ILE A 86 6.94 6.77 -0.68
N MET A 87 7.79 7.48 0.07
CA MET A 87 8.78 6.85 0.95
C MET A 87 8.11 5.96 2.01
N ALA A 88 7.00 6.40 2.60
CA ALA A 88 6.23 5.61 3.55
C ALA A 88 5.64 4.35 2.89
N GLY A 89 5.05 4.47 1.70
CA GLY A 89 4.52 3.34 0.94
C GLY A 89 5.59 2.31 0.60
N VAL A 90 6.76 2.75 0.13
CA VAL A 90 7.91 1.87 -0.13
C VAL A 90 8.36 1.15 1.14
N ALA A 91 8.49 1.86 2.26
CA ALA A 91 8.91 1.25 3.53
C ALA A 91 7.95 0.15 3.98
N ILE A 92 6.63 0.38 3.90
CA ILE A 92 5.61 -0.61 4.26
C ILE A 92 5.71 -1.84 3.36
N ALA A 93 5.82 -1.64 2.04
CA ALA A 93 5.95 -2.73 1.07
C ALA A 93 7.20 -3.59 1.33
N LEU A 94 8.33 -2.96 1.66
CA LEU A 94 9.57 -3.66 2.00
C LEU A 94 9.44 -4.47 3.30
N VAL A 95 8.78 -3.93 4.32
CA VAL A 95 8.53 -4.66 5.58
C VAL A 95 7.60 -5.86 5.35
N SER A 96 6.54 -5.69 4.54
CA SER A 96 5.62 -6.78 4.16
C SER A 96 6.38 -7.90 3.43
N ALA A 97 7.19 -7.54 2.43
CA ALA A 97 8.02 -8.50 1.69
C ALA A 97 9.03 -9.21 2.59
N ALA A 98 9.69 -8.49 3.51
CA ALA A 98 10.63 -9.08 4.47
C ALA A 98 9.94 -10.09 5.40
N ARG A 99 8.73 -9.78 5.89
CA ARG A 99 7.93 -10.71 6.70
C ARG A 99 7.60 -11.98 5.91
N HIS A 100 7.14 -11.86 4.67
CA HIS A 100 6.84 -13.01 3.81
C HIS A 100 8.06 -13.90 3.60
N VAL A 101 9.22 -13.31 3.31
CA VAL A 101 10.48 -14.06 3.14
C VAL A 101 10.90 -14.75 4.43
N LEU A 102 10.76 -14.10 5.59
CA LEU A 102 11.12 -14.66 6.88
C LEU A 102 10.21 -15.83 7.28
N HIS A 103 8.91 -15.72 7.04
CA HIS A 103 7.95 -16.81 7.28
C HIS A 103 8.22 -18.03 6.39
N ARG A 104 8.61 -17.81 5.13
CA ARG A 104 8.99 -18.88 4.19
C ARG A 104 10.23 -19.65 4.65
N ARG A 105 11.17 -18.99 5.33
CA ARG A 105 12.40 -19.63 5.84
C ARG A 105 12.16 -20.44 7.13
N ARG A 106 11.11 -20.13 7.89
CA ARG A 106 10.77 -20.81 9.16
C ARG A 106 9.92 -22.07 9.00
N THR A 107 9.45 -22.37 7.80
CA THR A 107 8.80 -23.65 7.45
C THR A 107 9.78 -24.50 6.62
N PRO A 108 10.76 -25.18 7.26
CA PRO A 108 11.47 -26.25 6.58
C PRO A 108 10.48 -27.37 6.27
N ARG A 109 10.54 -27.86 5.03
CA ARG A 109 9.84 -29.08 4.61
C ARG A 109 10.27 -30.27 5.46
#